data_AF-E3T316-F1
#
_entry.id   AF-E3T316-F1
#
_cell.length_a   1.000
_cell.length_b   1.000
_cell.length_c   1.000
_cell.angle_alpha   90.00
_cell.angle_beta   90.00
_cell.angle_gamma   90.00
#
_symmetry.space_group_name_H-M   'P 1'
#
loop_
_entity.id
_entity.type
_entity.pdbx_description
1 polymer ?
#
loop_
_entity_poly.entity_id
_entity_poly.type
_entity_poly.pdbx_seq_one_letter_code
_entity_poly.pdbx_strand_id
1 'polypeptide(L)'
;MGTLINGMALHGGLIPFGATFFVFADYERPALRLSAMQKLRVLHIFTHDSFFVGEDGPTHQPIEHLASLRAIPNLLVIRPADANETSVAIKIALKERKRPTALVLTRQKLPVLDRTMYPSAELLGKGAYIIYGDENEKPDVIIIATGSEVHLALETAKSFSEIKVRVVNMPSAELFEMQNEEYKNRILPPQISARLTIEAGSTFGWHKYAGSRGIVYGIDHYGNSAPGGVLQEAYGFTVKNMVKIIKEKILVLRKMELGSSRSSNNKLFGFLSSALLQLICQTPKFPGNYGFSITPINISIIIVF
;
A
#
# COMPACT_ATOMS: atom_id res chain seq x y z
N MET A 1 11.12 -3.52 24.15
CA MET A 1 10.02 -2.57 24.39
C MET A 1 8.66 -3.26 24.26
N GLY A 2 8.29 -3.84 23.10
CA GLY A 2 7.00 -4.50 22.89
C GLY A 2 6.52 -5.46 23.98
N THR A 3 7.40 -6.29 24.55
CA THR A 3 7.03 -7.20 25.65
C THR A 3 6.69 -6.47 26.96
N LEU A 4 7.36 -5.35 27.26
CA LEU A 4 7.09 -4.54 28.45
C LEU A 4 5.68 -3.94 28.39
N ILE A 5 5.33 -3.32 27.26
CA ILE A 5 4.01 -2.70 27.08
C ILE A 5 2.88 -3.74 27.04
N ASN A 6 3.15 -4.98 26.58
CA ASN A 6 2.21 -6.09 26.73
C ASN A 6 1.98 -6.45 28.20
N GLY A 7 3.06 -6.54 28.99
CA GLY A 7 2.97 -6.79 30.44
C GLY A 7 2.17 -5.70 31.18
N MET A 8 2.39 -4.43 30.83
CA MET A 8 1.62 -3.30 31.37
C MET A 8 0.13 -3.41 31.00
N ALA A 9 -0.20 -3.78 29.77
CA ALA A 9 -1.58 -3.96 29.34
C ALA A 9 -2.26 -5.13 30.07
N LEU A 10 -1.53 -6.22 30.32
CA LEU A 10 -2.00 -7.39 31.08
C LEU A 10 -2.25 -7.07 32.55
N HIS A 11 -1.38 -6.29 33.18
CA HIS A 11 -1.55 -5.86 34.56
C HIS A 11 -2.83 -5.03 34.74
N GLY A 12 -3.17 -4.18 33.75
CA GLY A 12 -4.33 -3.31 33.80
C GLY A 12 -4.08 -1.98 34.54
N GLY A 13 -5.04 -1.06 34.40
CA GLY A 13 -4.96 0.31 34.94
C GLY A 13 -4.33 1.34 33.98
N LEU A 14 -3.62 0.91 32.94
CA LEU A 14 -2.93 1.77 31.98
C LEU A 14 -3.35 1.51 30.51
N ILE A 15 -3.04 2.46 29.63
CA ILE A 15 -3.07 2.29 28.17
C ILE A 15 -1.64 2.49 27.68
N PRO A 16 -0.84 1.43 27.58
CA PRO A 16 0.56 1.56 27.25
C PRO A 16 0.75 1.82 25.76
N PHE A 17 1.76 2.63 25.44
CA PHE A 17 2.25 2.80 24.08
C PHE A 17 3.77 2.63 24.04
N GLY A 18 4.28 2.18 22.89
CA GLY A 18 5.70 2.13 22.58
C GLY A 18 5.97 2.79 21.24
N ALA A 19 7.14 3.39 21.07
CA ALA A 19 7.48 4.10 19.84
C ALA A 19 8.89 3.76 19.35
N THR A 20 9.04 3.61 18.03
CA THR A 20 10.33 3.42 17.36
C THR A 20 10.21 3.77 15.86
N PHE A 21 11.27 3.61 15.08
CA PHE A 21 11.17 3.66 13.62
C PHE A 21 10.50 2.40 13.11
N PHE A 22 9.71 2.54 12.05
CA PHE A 22 8.90 1.46 11.53
C PHE A 22 9.73 0.29 11.02
N VAL A 23 10.92 0.56 10.50
CA VAL A 23 11.89 -0.46 10.06
C VAL A 23 12.33 -1.38 11.20
N PHE A 24 12.24 -0.92 12.44
CA PHE A 24 12.57 -1.71 13.62
C PHE A 24 11.37 -2.43 14.23
N ALA A 25 10.20 -2.40 13.58
CA ALA A 25 9.06 -3.23 13.97
C ALA A 25 9.43 -4.73 13.94
N ASP A 26 10.38 -5.12 13.10
CA ASP A 26 10.92 -6.48 13.04
C ASP A 26 11.56 -6.93 14.37
N TYR A 27 12.22 -6.03 15.09
CA TYR A 27 12.85 -6.32 16.39
C TYR A 27 11.82 -6.58 17.50
N GLU A 28 10.57 -6.12 17.34
CA GLU A 28 9.49 -6.40 18.28
C GLU A 28 8.32 -7.20 17.69
N ARG A 29 8.49 -7.78 16.50
CA ARG A 29 7.47 -8.57 15.80
C ARG A 29 6.90 -9.73 16.63
N PRO A 30 7.69 -10.51 17.38
CA PRO A 30 7.13 -11.53 18.28
C PRO A 30 6.20 -10.93 19.34
N ALA A 31 6.51 -9.74 19.87
CA ALA A 31 5.68 -9.06 20.85
C ALA A 31 4.39 -8.48 20.24
N LEU A 32 4.45 -7.94 19.02
CA LEU A 32 3.29 -7.53 18.23
C LEU A 32 2.33 -8.72 17.99
N ARG A 33 2.88 -9.87 17.62
CA ARG A 33 2.09 -11.10 17.42
C ARG A 33 1.43 -11.55 18.73
N LEU A 34 2.16 -11.50 19.85
CA LEU A 34 1.61 -11.86 21.16
C LEU A 34 0.51 -10.91 21.60
N SER A 35 0.68 -9.59 21.44
CA SER A 35 -0.36 -8.61 21.81
C SER A 35 -1.63 -8.81 21.01
N ALA A 36 -1.51 -9.15 19.72
CA ALA A 36 -2.63 -9.46 18.85
C ALA A 36 -3.37 -10.74 19.27
N MET A 37 -2.62 -11.81 19.56
CA MET A 37 -3.15 -13.10 20.02
C MET A 37 -3.83 -12.99 21.39
N GLN A 38 -3.23 -12.23 22.31
CA GLN A 38 -3.73 -11.98 23.65
C GLN A 38 -4.81 -10.89 23.70
N LYS A 39 -5.15 -10.27 22.56
CA LYS A 39 -6.18 -9.22 22.43
C LYS A 39 -5.91 -8.01 23.31
N LEU A 40 -4.65 -7.62 23.44
CA LEU A 40 -4.23 -6.53 24.32
C LEU A 40 -4.45 -5.17 23.67
N ARG A 41 -4.93 -4.20 24.45
CA ARG A 41 -4.96 -2.79 24.06
C ARG A 41 -3.56 -2.19 24.25
N VAL A 42 -2.77 -2.24 23.19
CA VAL A 42 -1.42 -1.67 23.11
C VAL A 42 -1.33 -0.80 21.86
N LEU A 43 -0.75 0.39 21.99
CA LEU A 43 -0.49 1.29 20.87
C LEU A 43 1.00 1.26 20.51
N HIS A 44 1.32 0.78 19.31
CA HIS A 44 2.64 0.86 18.72
C HIS A 44 2.69 2.06 17.78
N ILE A 45 3.61 3.00 18.02
CA ILE A 45 3.84 4.17 17.20
C ILE A 45 5.11 3.95 16.38
N PHE A 46 4.93 3.76 15.09
CA PHE A 46 6.01 3.51 14.15
C PHE A 46 6.18 4.71 13.23
N THR A 47 7.20 5.52 13.47
CA THR A 47 7.53 6.67 12.61
C THR A 47 8.45 6.25 11.47
N HIS A 48 8.83 7.15 10.56
CA HIS A 48 9.82 6.85 9.51
C HIS A 48 9.35 5.66 8.63
N ASP A 49 8.17 5.80 8.06
CA ASP A 49 7.38 4.69 7.52
C ASP A 49 7.78 4.14 6.14
N SER A 50 8.71 4.77 5.43
CA SER A 50 8.96 4.49 4.01
C SER A 50 10.34 4.95 3.54
N PHE A 51 10.62 4.83 2.24
CA PHE A 51 11.85 5.35 1.63
C PHE A 51 12.04 6.88 1.81
N PHE A 52 10.99 7.62 2.15
CA PHE A 52 11.07 9.06 2.45
C PHE A 52 11.94 9.39 3.68
N VAL A 53 12.35 8.37 4.44
CA VAL A 53 13.46 8.50 5.40
C VAL A 53 14.70 9.08 4.73
N GLY A 54 14.98 8.75 3.47
CA GLY A 54 16.01 9.42 2.68
C GLY A 54 17.43 8.97 3.04
N GLU A 55 18.23 9.88 3.59
CA GLU A 55 19.67 9.75 3.67
C GLU A 55 20.16 8.56 4.52
N ASP A 56 19.37 8.12 5.52
CA ASP A 56 19.72 6.96 6.35
C ASP A 56 19.80 5.65 5.53
N GLY A 57 19.21 5.63 4.34
CA GLY A 57 19.39 4.58 3.36
C GLY A 57 18.62 3.29 3.63
N PRO A 58 18.88 2.21 2.86
CA PRO A 58 18.03 1.02 2.80
C PRO A 58 17.85 0.30 4.13
N THR A 59 18.81 0.40 5.05
CA THR A 59 18.71 -0.25 6.37
C THR A 59 17.68 0.41 7.30
N HIS A 60 17.24 1.63 6.96
CA HIS A 60 16.29 2.41 7.75
C HIS A 60 14.97 2.68 7.01
N GLN A 61 14.81 2.16 5.80
CA GLN A 61 13.69 2.43 4.92
C GLN A 61 12.77 1.19 4.86
N PRO A 62 11.59 1.23 5.51
CA PRO A 62 10.64 0.12 5.45
C PRO A 62 10.11 -0.08 4.04
N ILE A 63 10.01 -1.33 3.57
CA ILE A 63 9.42 -1.69 2.28
C ILE A 63 8.27 -2.69 2.48
N GLU A 64 8.58 -3.90 2.95
CA GLU A 64 7.69 -5.02 3.23
C GLU A 64 6.89 -4.89 4.53
N HIS A 65 7.25 -3.93 5.39
CA HIS A 65 6.82 -3.88 6.77
C HIS A 65 5.29 -3.70 6.91
N LEU A 66 4.67 -2.88 6.05
CA LEU A 66 3.20 -2.74 6.02
C LEU A 66 2.52 -4.06 5.70
N ALA A 67 2.93 -4.73 4.63
CA ALA A 67 2.39 -6.04 4.24
C ALA A 67 2.60 -7.08 5.36
N SER A 68 3.79 -7.06 5.98
CA SER A 68 4.18 -7.94 7.07
C SER A 68 3.32 -7.75 8.33
N LEU A 69 2.96 -6.51 8.69
CA LEU A 69 2.07 -6.23 9.82
C LEU A 69 0.60 -6.51 9.49
N ARG A 70 0.12 -6.15 8.28
CA ARG A 70 -1.25 -6.43 7.82
C ARG A 70 -1.56 -7.92 7.79
N ALA A 71 -0.54 -8.77 7.65
CA ALA A 71 -0.68 -10.22 7.71
C ALA A 71 -0.89 -10.77 9.14
N ILE A 72 -0.63 -9.99 10.19
CA ILE A 72 -0.83 -10.44 11.57
C ILE A 72 -2.34 -10.39 11.90
N PRO A 73 -2.98 -11.54 12.21
CA PRO A 73 -4.39 -11.54 12.57
C PRO A 73 -4.63 -10.73 13.85
N ASN A 74 -5.73 -9.97 13.89
CA ASN A 74 -6.08 -9.13 15.05
C ASN A 74 -4.96 -8.12 15.41
N LEU A 75 -4.29 -7.53 14.42
CA LEU A 75 -3.50 -6.32 14.58
C LEU A 75 -4.15 -5.22 13.74
N LEU A 76 -4.40 -4.04 14.31
CA LEU A 76 -4.92 -2.92 13.56
C LEU A 76 -3.76 -2.10 12.99
N VAL A 77 -3.64 -1.98 11.66
CA VAL A 77 -2.59 -1.16 11.04
C VAL A 77 -3.25 0.10 10.47
N ILE A 78 -2.81 1.27 10.94
CA ILE A 78 -3.34 2.56 10.50
C ILE A 78 -2.20 3.41 9.97
N ARG A 79 -2.30 3.84 8.71
CA ARG A 79 -1.35 4.75 8.05
C ARG A 79 -2.09 6.02 7.58
N PRO A 80 -2.21 7.04 8.45
CA PRO A 80 -3.01 8.24 8.18
C PRO A 80 -2.38 9.15 7.13
N ALA A 81 -3.22 9.81 6.34
CA ALA A 81 -2.80 10.70 5.25
C ALA A 81 -2.44 12.13 5.68
N ASP A 82 -2.89 12.56 6.86
CA ASP A 82 -2.63 13.88 7.42
C ASP A 82 -2.76 13.91 8.95
N ALA A 83 -2.59 15.12 9.54
CA ALA A 83 -2.73 15.34 10.98
C ALA A 83 -4.15 15.07 11.52
N ASN A 84 -5.20 15.33 10.73
CA ASN A 84 -6.58 15.09 11.14
C ASN A 84 -6.85 13.59 11.28
N GLU A 85 -6.44 12.80 10.28
CA GLU A 85 -6.52 11.34 10.33
C GLU A 85 -5.68 10.75 11.45
N THR A 86 -4.50 11.32 11.71
CA THR A 86 -3.66 10.90 12.83
C THR A 86 -4.41 11.06 14.17
N SER A 87 -5.12 12.17 14.36
CA SER A 87 -5.95 12.40 15.56
C SER A 87 -7.06 11.36 15.69
N VAL A 88 -7.74 11.02 14.59
CA VAL A 88 -8.78 9.98 14.56
C VAL A 88 -8.19 8.59 14.82
N ALA A 89 -7.01 8.29 14.28
CA ALA A 89 -6.31 7.02 14.49
C ALA A 89 -5.98 6.80 15.97
N ILE A 90 -5.47 7.84 16.66
CA ILE A 90 -5.25 7.79 18.11
C ILE A 90 -6.56 7.56 18.86
N LYS A 91 -7.63 8.28 18.50
CA LYS A 91 -8.96 8.10 19.10
C LYS A 91 -9.47 6.66 18.94
N ILE A 92 -9.25 6.02 17.79
CA ILE A 92 -9.58 4.61 17.56
C ILE A 92 -8.73 3.71 18.45
N ALA A 93 -7.40 3.89 18.47
CA ALA A 93 -6.48 3.08 19.29
C ALA A 93 -6.82 3.13 20.79
N LEU A 94 -7.21 4.30 21.31
CA LEU A 94 -7.58 4.47 22.72
C LEU A 94 -8.91 3.77 23.07
N LYS A 95 -9.84 3.70 22.10
CA LYS A 95 -11.16 3.06 22.26
C LYS A 95 -11.13 1.56 22.02
N GLU A 96 -10.19 1.06 21.22
CA GLU A 96 -10.04 -0.35 20.91
C GLU A 96 -9.55 -1.12 22.13
N ARG A 97 -10.37 -2.04 22.66
CA ARG A 97 -10.05 -2.77 23.90
C ARG A 97 -9.57 -4.19 23.67
N LYS A 98 -9.75 -4.75 22.47
CA LYS A 98 -9.56 -6.18 22.19
C LYS A 98 -8.52 -6.44 21.11
N ARG A 99 -7.73 -5.42 20.76
CA ARG A 99 -6.79 -5.47 19.65
C ARG A 99 -5.66 -4.44 19.83
N PRO A 100 -4.40 -4.78 19.55
CA PRO A 100 -3.33 -3.81 19.46
C PRO A 100 -3.47 -2.97 18.18
N THR A 101 -2.95 -1.75 18.22
CA THR A 101 -2.89 -0.85 17.06
C THR A 101 -1.45 -0.48 16.74
N ALA A 102 -1.06 -0.63 15.48
CA ALA A 102 0.14 -0.09 14.89
C ALA A 102 -0.22 1.18 14.11
N LEU A 103 0.21 2.34 14.62
CA LEU A 103 0.08 3.63 13.98
C LEU A 103 1.38 3.95 13.22
N VAL A 104 1.30 3.98 11.90
CA VAL A 104 2.45 4.13 10.99
C VAL A 104 2.50 5.57 10.47
N LEU A 105 3.57 6.29 10.77
CA LEU A 105 3.69 7.74 10.60
C LEU A 105 4.91 8.10 9.76
N THR A 106 4.77 9.16 8.96
CA THR A 106 5.85 9.66 8.11
C THR A 106 6.96 10.35 8.91
N ARG A 107 8.16 10.44 8.31
CA ARG A 107 9.23 11.35 8.77
C ARG A 107 8.96 12.77 8.27
N GLN A 108 8.65 12.85 6.99
CA GLN A 108 8.41 14.07 6.24
C GLN A 108 7.07 14.70 6.61
N LYS A 109 6.98 16.02 6.47
CA LYS A 109 5.75 16.78 6.64
C LYS A 109 4.77 16.43 5.53
N LEU A 110 3.50 16.26 5.90
CA LEU A 110 2.39 16.15 4.96
C LEU A 110 1.48 17.38 5.07
N PRO A 111 0.91 17.86 3.95
CA PRO A 111 -0.14 18.87 4.00
C PRO A 111 -1.33 18.41 4.84
N VAL A 112 -1.95 19.35 5.56
CA VAL A 112 -3.22 19.09 6.23
C VAL A 112 -4.34 19.23 5.20
N LEU A 113 -5.18 18.20 5.08
CA LEU A 113 -6.27 18.21 4.11
C LEU A 113 -7.42 19.07 4.64
N ASP A 114 -7.83 20.07 3.85
CA ASP A 114 -8.94 20.95 4.19
C ASP A 114 -10.27 20.18 4.17
N ARG A 115 -10.89 20.04 5.33
CA ARG A 115 -12.12 19.28 5.53
C ARG A 115 -13.39 20.03 5.12
N THR A 116 -13.26 21.25 4.62
CA THR A 116 -14.33 21.94 3.89
C THR A 116 -14.40 21.50 2.43
N MET A 117 -13.26 21.05 1.87
CA MET A 117 -13.16 20.53 0.50
C MET A 117 -13.19 19.00 0.46
N TYR A 118 -12.60 18.34 1.46
CA TYR A 118 -12.50 16.89 1.56
C TYR A 118 -13.40 16.33 2.65
N PRO A 119 -13.87 15.07 2.52
CA PRO A 119 -14.69 14.44 3.55
C PRO A 119 -14.02 14.39 4.93
N SER A 120 -14.86 14.25 5.97
CA SER A 120 -14.42 14.17 7.36
C SER A 120 -13.38 13.08 7.60
N ALA A 121 -12.34 13.39 8.37
CA ALA A 121 -11.33 12.42 8.79
C ALA A 121 -11.90 11.27 9.63
N GLU A 122 -13.08 11.44 10.24
CA GLU A 122 -13.76 10.37 11.00
C GLU A 122 -14.09 9.15 10.11
N LEU A 123 -14.13 9.32 8.78
CA LEU A 123 -14.27 8.21 7.84
C LEU A 123 -13.10 7.23 7.86
N LEU A 124 -11.95 7.59 8.46
CA LEU A 124 -10.88 6.63 8.78
C LEU A 124 -11.41 5.43 9.58
N GLY A 125 -12.42 5.63 10.43
CA GLY A 125 -13.09 4.55 11.17
C GLY A 125 -13.77 3.50 10.28
N LYS A 126 -13.97 3.80 9.00
CA LYS A 126 -14.44 2.85 7.97
C LYS A 126 -13.31 2.13 7.22
N GLY A 127 -12.06 2.49 7.50
CA GLY A 127 -10.84 1.90 6.94
C GLY A 127 -10.48 2.36 5.54
N ALA A 128 -11.47 2.55 4.67
CA ALA A 128 -11.29 3.19 3.37
C ALA A 128 -12.51 4.03 3.01
N TYR A 129 -12.30 5.19 2.39
CA TYR A 129 -13.37 6.08 1.95
C TYR A 129 -12.99 6.85 0.69
N ILE A 130 -14.00 7.30 -0.06
CA ILE A 130 -13.80 8.17 -1.23
C ILE A 130 -13.39 9.54 -0.72
N ILE A 131 -12.17 9.96 -1.03
CA ILE A 131 -11.67 11.29 -0.66
C ILE A 131 -11.82 12.30 -1.80
N TYR A 132 -11.89 11.84 -3.05
CA TYR A 132 -12.10 12.70 -4.22
C TYR A 132 -12.88 11.97 -5.31
N GLY A 133 -13.66 12.74 -6.08
CA GLY A 133 -14.59 12.27 -7.09
C GLY A 133 -16.01 12.11 -6.54
N ASP A 134 -17.01 12.23 -7.40
CA ASP A 134 -18.41 12.07 -7.03
C ASP A 134 -18.72 10.59 -6.72
N GLU A 135 -19.37 10.34 -5.60
CA GLU A 135 -19.80 9.01 -5.19
C GLU A 135 -20.91 8.46 -6.10
N ASN A 136 -21.73 9.34 -6.68
CA ASN A 136 -22.88 9.02 -7.52
C ASN A 136 -22.49 8.85 -9.00
N GLU A 137 -21.32 9.33 -9.39
CA GLU A 137 -20.82 9.12 -10.75
C GLU A 137 -20.01 7.83 -10.87
N LYS A 138 -20.15 7.17 -12.02
CA LYS A 138 -19.31 6.04 -12.40
C LYS A 138 -17.92 6.55 -12.80
N PRO A 139 -16.83 6.23 -12.06
CA PRO A 139 -15.49 6.64 -12.45
C PRO A 139 -14.97 5.77 -13.60
N ASP A 140 -14.11 6.34 -14.43
CA ASP A 140 -13.31 5.61 -15.42
C ASP A 140 -12.19 4.81 -14.74
N VAL A 141 -11.65 5.34 -13.64
CA VAL A 141 -10.54 4.74 -12.88
C VAL A 141 -10.64 5.08 -11.39
N ILE A 142 -10.23 4.12 -10.55
CA ILE A 142 -10.11 4.30 -9.11
C ILE A 142 -8.63 4.29 -8.72
N ILE A 143 -8.16 5.35 -8.07
CA ILE A 143 -6.84 5.39 -7.41
C ILE A 143 -7.05 5.08 -5.93
N ILE A 144 -6.35 4.09 -5.40
CA ILE A 144 -6.39 3.69 -3.99
C ILE A 144 -5.02 4.03 -3.40
N ALA A 145 -4.98 4.88 -2.38
CA ALA A 145 -3.72 5.28 -1.76
C ALA A 145 -3.83 5.27 -0.24
N THR A 146 -2.68 5.28 0.43
CA THR A 146 -2.56 5.32 1.90
C THR A 146 -1.50 6.34 2.29
N GLY A 147 -1.56 6.84 3.52
CA GLY A 147 -0.49 7.69 4.07
C GLY A 147 -0.10 8.87 3.18
N SER A 148 1.21 9.06 3.00
CA SER A 148 1.78 10.13 2.18
C SER A 148 1.34 10.10 0.71
N GLU A 149 1.03 8.93 0.17
CA GLU A 149 0.72 8.78 -1.26
C GLU A 149 -0.69 9.28 -1.63
N VAL A 150 -1.54 9.59 -0.64
CA VAL A 150 -2.85 10.20 -0.88
C VAL A 150 -2.71 11.57 -1.55
N HIS A 151 -1.69 12.35 -1.20
CA HIS A 151 -1.43 13.65 -1.83
C HIS A 151 -1.07 13.49 -3.30
N LEU A 152 -0.19 12.53 -3.63
CA LEU A 152 0.14 12.17 -5.01
C LEU A 152 -1.11 11.70 -5.79
N ALA A 153 -1.97 10.90 -5.18
CA ALA A 153 -3.21 10.44 -5.79
C ALA A 153 -4.18 11.59 -6.09
N LEU A 154 -4.32 12.55 -5.17
CA LEU A 154 -5.16 13.73 -5.34
C LEU A 154 -4.65 14.64 -6.45
N GLU A 155 -3.33 14.92 -6.49
CA GLU A 155 -2.72 15.70 -7.56
C GLU A 155 -2.85 15.01 -8.92
N THR A 156 -2.65 13.70 -8.95
CA THR A 156 -2.88 12.89 -10.15
C THR A 156 -4.32 13.01 -10.63
N ALA A 157 -5.31 12.88 -9.74
CA ALA A 157 -6.72 12.99 -10.11
C ALA A 157 -7.05 14.38 -10.69
N LYS A 158 -6.53 15.46 -10.09
CA LYS A 158 -6.73 16.85 -10.55
C LYS A 158 -6.12 17.14 -11.93
N SER A 159 -5.15 16.34 -12.37
CA SER A 159 -4.51 16.52 -13.68
C SER A 159 -5.35 16.01 -14.87
N PHE A 160 -6.45 15.31 -14.60
CA PHE A 160 -7.36 14.80 -15.63
C PHE A 160 -8.58 15.72 -15.80
N SER A 161 -8.87 16.11 -17.04
CA SER A 161 -10.08 16.86 -17.41
C SER A 161 -11.18 15.96 -17.97
N GLU A 162 -10.83 14.93 -18.74
CA GLU A 162 -11.79 14.08 -19.48
C GLU A 162 -11.95 12.68 -18.88
N ILE A 163 -11.09 12.30 -17.92
CA ILE A 163 -11.12 11.00 -17.26
C ILE A 163 -11.71 11.22 -15.86
N LYS A 164 -12.82 10.54 -15.57
CA LYS A 164 -13.46 10.57 -14.25
C LYS A 164 -12.65 9.73 -13.27
N VAL A 165 -11.87 10.39 -12.42
CA VAL A 165 -11.03 9.74 -11.42
C VAL A 165 -11.72 9.76 -10.06
N ARG A 166 -11.81 8.59 -9.42
CA ARG A 166 -12.14 8.46 -8.00
C ARG A 166 -10.88 8.18 -7.20
N VAL A 167 -10.63 8.94 -6.13
CA VAL A 167 -9.55 8.64 -5.18
C VAL A 167 -10.16 8.06 -3.92
N VAL A 168 -9.67 6.89 -3.52
CA VAL A 168 -9.99 6.22 -2.27
C VAL A 168 -8.78 6.32 -1.35
N ASN A 169 -8.95 6.95 -0.20
CA ASN A 169 -7.97 6.87 0.87
C ASN A 169 -8.26 5.60 1.70
N MET A 170 -7.27 4.72 1.86
CA MET A 170 -7.36 3.47 2.61
C MET A 170 -6.37 3.46 3.79
N PRO A 171 -6.58 4.27 4.83
CA PRO A 171 -5.67 4.32 5.97
C PRO A 171 -5.57 2.99 6.75
N SER A 172 -6.60 2.12 6.70
CA SER A 172 -6.55 0.78 7.31
C SER A 172 -7.36 -0.24 6.51
N ALA A 173 -6.65 -1.22 5.94
CA ALA A 173 -7.26 -2.37 5.28
C ALA A 173 -8.11 -3.18 6.26
N GLU A 174 -7.67 -3.35 7.50
CA GLU A 174 -8.37 -4.16 8.51
C GLU A 174 -9.74 -3.57 8.86
N LEU A 175 -9.83 -2.26 9.06
CA LEU A 175 -11.12 -1.60 9.30
C LEU A 175 -12.04 -1.68 8.08
N PHE A 176 -11.48 -1.62 6.86
CA PHE A 176 -12.24 -1.73 5.63
C PHE A 176 -12.81 -3.13 5.44
N GLU A 177 -12.02 -4.17 5.76
CA GLU A 177 -12.47 -5.56 5.69
C GLU A 177 -13.59 -5.88 6.67
N MET A 178 -13.69 -5.14 7.78
CA MET A 178 -14.77 -5.27 8.75
C MET A 178 -16.09 -4.62 8.28
N GLN A 179 -16.09 -3.83 7.20
CA GLN A 179 -17.32 -3.23 6.67
C GLN A 179 -18.16 -4.28 5.94
N ASN A 180 -19.45 -4.01 5.78
CA ASN A 180 -20.34 -4.86 5.00
C ASN A 180 -20.03 -4.78 3.49
N GLU A 181 -20.48 -5.78 2.74
CA GLU A 181 -20.24 -5.85 1.30
C GLU A 181 -20.85 -4.68 0.52
N GLU A 182 -21.99 -4.15 0.99
CA GLU A 182 -22.60 -2.94 0.42
C GLU A 182 -21.63 -1.74 0.46
N TYR A 183 -21.03 -1.48 1.63
CA TYR A 183 -20.05 -0.41 1.79
C TYR A 183 -18.82 -0.67 0.93
N LYS A 184 -18.27 -1.90 0.96
CA LYS A 184 -17.09 -2.25 0.15
C LYS A 184 -17.35 -2.04 -1.34
N ASN A 185 -18.51 -2.47 -1.84
CA ASN A 185 -18.91 -2.28 -3.24
C ASN A 185 -19.20 -0.83 -3.58
N ARG A 186 -19.63 0.00 -2.63
CA ARG A 186 -19.76 1.44 -2.85
C ARG A 186 -18.39 2.11 -3.03
N ILE A 187 -17.41 1.75 -2.19
CA ILE A 187 -16.05 2.32 -2.26
C ILE A 187 -15.29 1.78 -3.47
N LEU A 188 -15.32 0.46 -3.70
CA LEU A 188 -14.61 -0.24 -4.76
C LEU A 188 -15.58 -1.08 -5.64
N PRO A 189 -16.41 -0.44 -6.48
CA PRO A 189 -17.41 -1.15 -7.26
C PRO A 189 -16.78 -2.20 -8.19
N PRO A 190 -17.23 -3.47 -8.17
CA PRO A 190 -16.60 -4.57 -8.90
C PRO A 190 -16.61 -4.37 -10.43
N GLN A 191 -17.56 -3.61 -10.95
CA GLN A 191 -17.65 -3.25 -12.37
C GLN A 191 -16.51 -2.32 -12.84
N ILE A 192 -15.82 -1.63 -11.93
CA ILE A 192 -14.70 -0.76 -12.27
C ILE A 192 -13.40 -1.54 -12.10
N SER A 193 -12.91 -2.09 -13.21
CA SER A 193 -11.68 -2.90 -13.25
C SER A 193 -10.41 -2.08 -13.43
N ALA A 194 -10.52 -0.82 -13.87
CA ALA A 194 -9.40 0.11 -13.92
C ALA A 194 -9.13 0.64 -12.51
N ARG A 195 -8.18 0.01 -11.83
CA ARG A 195 -7.76 0.39 -10.48
C ARG A 195 -6.25 0.55 -10.42
N LEU A 196 -5.78 1.56 -9.72
CA LEU A 196 -4.37 1.80 -9.42
C LEU A 196 -4.22 1.90 -7.91
N THR A 197 -3.43 1.03 -7.29
CA THR A 197 -3.04 1.22 -5.89
C THR A 197 -1.68 1.92 -5.83
N ILE A 198 -1.49 2.83 -4.89
CA ILE A 198 -0.23 3.58 -4.69
C ILE A 198 0.15 3.55 -3.21
N GLU A 199 1.27 2.91 -2.89
CA GLU A 199 1.83 2.91 -1.53
C GLU A 199 3.35 2.84 -1.59
N ALA A 200 4.05 3.67 -0.82
CA ALA A 200 5.51 3.61 -0.67
C ALA A 200 5.95 2.40 0.20
N GLY A 201 5.63 1.20 -0.27
CA GLY A 201 5.93 -0.09 0.34
C GLY A 201 5.70 -1.23 -0.66
N SER A 202 5.86 -2.47 -0.21
CA SER A 202 5.73 -3.65 -1.08
C SER A 202 4.36 -3.75 -1.73
N THR A 203 4.36 -4.23 -2.97
CA THR A 203 3.14 -4.49 -3.74
C THR A 203 2.34 -5.68 -3.18
N PHE A 204 2.95 -6.49 -2.30
CA PHE A 204 2.34 -7.69 -1.74
C PHE A 204 1.01 -7.38 -1.01
N GLY A 205 -0.05 -8.10 -1.40
CA GLY A 205 -1.40 -7.96 -0.83
C GLY A 205 -2.31 -6.96 -1.54
N TRP A 206 -1.76 -5.94 -2.21
CA TRP A 206 -2.56 -4.90 -2.89
C TRP A 206 -3.38 -5.42 -4.08
N HIS A 207 -2.97 -6.54 -4.68
CA HIS A 207 -3.71 -7.23 -5.73
C HIS A 207 -5.16 -7.56 -5.33
N LYS A 208 -5.43 -7.74 -4.02
CA LYS A 208 -6.80 -7.93 -3.49
C LYS A 208 -7.72 -6.76 -3.84
N TYR A 209 -7.23 -5.53 -3.76
CA TYR A 209 -8.02 -4.32 -3.99
C TYR A 209 -7.94 -3.83 -5.44
N ALA A 210 -6.76 -3.94 -6.05
CA ALA A 210 -6.54 -3.61 -7.45
C ALA A 210 -7.32 -4.56 -8.39
N GLY A 211 -7.45 -5.83 -8.00
CA GLY A 211 -8.06 -6.88 -8.82
C GLY A 211 -7.12 -7.37 -9.93
N SER A 212 -7.56 -8.40 -10.66
CA SER A 212 -6.75 -9.06 -11.71
C SER A 212 -6.39 -8.15 -12.89
N ARG A 213 -7.17 -7.09 -13.11
CA ARG A 213 -6.90 -6.06 -14.10
C ARG A 213 -6.43 -4.76 -13.47
N GLY A 214 -6.13 -4.71 -12.19
CA GLY A 214 -5.58 -3.51 -11.58
C GLY A 214 -4.09 -3.30 -11.90
N ILE A 215 -3.56 -2.19 -11.43
CA ILE A 215 -2.13 -1.90 -11.36
C ILE A 215 -1.81 -1.69 -9.88
N VAL A 216 -0.71 -2.28 -9.44
CA VAL A 216 -0.17 -2.07 -8.09
C VAL A 216 1.13 -1.31 -8.24
N TYR A 217 1.16 -0.08 -7.72
CA TYR A 217 2.34 0.76 -7.72
C TYR A 217 2.91 0.85 -6.30
N GLY A 218 4.12 0.33 -6.14
CA GLY A 218 4.85 0.25 -4.89
C GLY A 218 6.31 -0.05 -5.15
N ILE A 219 7.00 -0.60 -4.15
CA ILE A 219 8.44 -0.88 -4.20
C ILE A 219 8.69 -2.33 -3.79
N ASP A 220 9.29 -3.13 -4.67
CA ASP A 220 9.64 -4.54 -4.40
C ASP A 220 11.17 -4.77 -4.43
N HIS A 221 11.93 -3.74 -4.09
CA HIS A 221 13.37 -3.80 -3.85
C HIS A 221 13.71 -2.95 -2.62
N TYR A 222 14.89 -3.16 -2.04
CA TYR A 222 15.37 -2.28 -0.98
C TYR A 222 15.64 -0.88 -1.50
N GLY A 223 15.58 0.10 -0.61
CA GLY A 223 15.79 1.49 -1.00
C GLY A 223 17.27 1.88 -1.19
N ASN A 224 17.55 3.17 -1.13
CA ASN A 224 18.85 3.76 -1.43
C ASN A 224 19.08 4.97 -0.52
N SER A 225 20.35 5.29 -0.23
CA SER A 225 20.69 6.52 0.51
C SER A 225 20.74 7.71 -0.44
N ALA A 226 19.73 8.57 -0.36
CA ALA A 226 19.63 9.86 -1.04
C ALA A 226 18.50 10.70 -0.40
N PRO A 227 18.42 12.01 -0.64
CA PRO A 227 17.29 12.81 -0.16
C PRO A 227 15.94 12.28 -0.66
N GLY A 228 14.91 12.32 0.19
CA GLY A 228 13.61 11.70 -0.10
C GLY A 228 12.96 12.12 -1.42
N GLY A 229 13.11 13.40 -1.81
CA GLY A 229 12.61 13.90 -3.10
C GLY A 229 13.34 13.30 -4.31
N VAL A 230 14.65 13.03 -4.20
CA VAL A 230 15.43 12.36 -5.25
C VAL A 230 14.97 10.91 -5.40
N LEU A 231 14.75 10.21 -4.28
CA LEU A 231 14.22 8.85 -4.28
C LEU A 231 12.80 8.80 -4.86
N GLN A 232 11.95 9.79 -4.53
CA GLN A 232 10.59 9.90 -5.05
C GLN A 232 10.58 9.97 -6.58
N GLU A 233 11.44 10.81 -7.17
CA GLU A 233 11.61 10.93 -8.62
C GLU A 233 12.18 9.62 -9.21
N ALA A 234 13.24 9.07 -8.62
CA ALA A 234 13.90 7.86 -9.10
C ALA A 234 12.97 6.64 -9.09
N TYR A 235 12.13 6.50 -8.07
CA TYR A 235 11.15 5.43 -7.94
C TYR A 235 9.82 5.75 -8.64
N GLY A 236 9.72 6.90 -9.33
CA GLY A 236 8.57 7.26 -10.16
C GLY A 236 7.29 7.56 -9.39
N PHE A 237 7.38 7.95 -8.11
CA PHE A 237 6.25 8.44 -7.31
C PHE A 237 5.92 9.90 -7.69
N THR A 238 5.58 10.11 -8.96
CA THR A 238 5.37 11.43 -9.55
C THR A 238 4.04 11.49 -10.28
N VAL A 239 3.40 12.65 -10.27
CA VAL A 239 2.12 12.88 -10.96
C VAL A 239 2.24 12.51 -12.44
N LYS A 240 3.34 12.92 -13.09
CA LYS A 240 3.63 12.61 -14.50
C LYS A 240 3.60 11.10 -14.76
N ASN A 241 4.25 10.30 -13.91
CA ASN A 241 4.28 8.86 -14.08
C ASN A 241 2.91 8.23 -13.82
N MET A 242 2.21 8.65 -12.76
CA MET A 242 0.87 8.13 -12.44
C MET A 242 -0.14 8.40 -13.57
N VAL A 243 -0.11 9.61 -14.13
CA VAL A 243 -0.95 9.99 -15.28
C VAL A 243 -0.69 9.11 -16.49
N LYS A 244 0.59 8.87 -16.80
CA LYS A 244 1.00 8.01 -17.92
C LYS A 244 0.43 6.60 -17.74
N ILE A 245 0.67 6.01 -16.57
CA ILE A 245 0.22 4.64 -16.21
C ILE A 245 -1.30 4.52 -16.35
N ILE A 246 -2.07 5.49 -15.84
CA ILE A 246 -3.53 5.50 -15.92
C ILE A 246 -4.02 5.58 -17.36
N LYS A 247 -3.44 6.48 -18.18
CA LYS A 247 -3.82 6.63 -19.60
C LYS A 247 -3.57 5.34 -20.38
N GLU A 248 -2.40 4.74 -20.21
CA GLU A 248 -2.05 3.46 -20.82
C GLU A 248 -3.04 2.35 -20.39
N LYS A 249 -3.39 2.32 -19.11
CA LYS A 249 -4.31 1.32 -18.58
C LYS A 249 -5.71 1.42 -19.17
N ILE A 250 -6.27 2.62 -19.20
CA ILE A 250 -7.60 2.87 -19.76
C ILE A 250 -7.62 2.49 -21.25
N LEU A 251 -6.56 2.81 -21.99
CA LEU A 251 -6.44 2.45 -23.41
C LEU A 251 -6.44 0.92 -23.61
N VAL A 252 -5.71 0.18 -22.77
CA VAL A 252 -5.67 -1.30 -22.84
C VAL A 252 -7.05 -1.89 -22.55
N LEU A 253 -7.75 -1.42 -21.52
CA LEU A 253 -9.07 -1.94 -21.16
C LEU A 253 -10.11 -1.66 -22.24
N ARG A 254 -10.13 -0.45 -22.81
CA ARG A 254 -11.02 -0.10 -23.94
C ARG A 254 -10.78 -1.00 -25.16
N LYS A 255 -9.51 -1.31 -25.47
CA LYS A 255 -9.18 -2.25 -26.57
C LYS A 255 -9.68 -3.66 -26.30
N MET A 256 -9.57 -4.15 -25.06
CA MET A 256 -10.07 -5.48 -24.67
C MET A 256 -11.60 -5.57 -24.80
N GLU A 257 -12.33 -4.53 -24.38
CA GLU A 257 -13.79 -4.46 -24.53
C GLU A 257 -14.22 -4.51 -26.00
N LEU A 258 -13.56 -3.72 -26.87
CA LEU A 258 -13.81 -3.73 -28.32
C LEU A 258 -13.47 -5.08 -28.98
N GLY A 259 -12.39 -5.74 -28.56
CA GLY A 259 -12.01 -7.07 -29.05
C GLY A 259 -12.99 -8.17 -28.64
N SER A 260 -13.51 -8.10 -27.41
CA SER A 260 -14.53 -9.03 -26.91
C SER A 260 -15.87 -8.90 -27.63
N SER A 261 -16.27 -7.67 -27.99
CA SER A 261 -17.50 -7.40 -28.76
C SER A 261 -17.41 -7.88 -30.22
N ARG A 262 -16.22 -7.88 -30.83
CA ARG A 262 -16.00 -8.48 -32.16
C ARG A 262 -15.98 -10.01 -32.15
N SER A 263 -15.56 -10.62 -31.04
CA SER A 263 -15.55 -12.09 -30.88
C SER A 263 -16.95 -12.68 -30.66
N SER A 264 -17.89 -11.95 -30.07
CA SER A 264 -19.28 -12.43 -29.89
C SER A 264 -20.12 -12.35 -31.17
N ASN A 265 -19.69 -11.59 -32.17
CA ASN A 265 -20.32 -11.54 -33.51
C ASN A 265 -19.65 -12.45 -34.56
N ASN A 266 -18.54 -13.11 -34.25
CA ASN A 266 -17.86 -14.01 -35.18
C ASN A 266 -17.79 -15.43 -34.62
N LYS A 267 -18.86 -16.21 -34.85
CA LYS A 267 -18.73 -17.66 -35.11
C LYS A 267 -18.14 -17.88 -36.52
N LEU A 268 -16.97 -17.30 -36.79
CA LEU A 268 -16.12 -17.62 -37.92
C LEU A 268 -14.84 -16.81 -37.75
N PHE A 269 -13.84 -17.39 -37.10
CA PHE A 269 -12.42 -17.22 -37.42
C PHE A 269 -11.64 -18.14 -36.47
N GLY A 270 -11.55 -19.41 -36.88
CA GLY A 270 -10.43 -20.24 -36.49
C GLY A 270 -9.14 -19.67 -37.10
N PHE A 271 -8.02 -20.04 -36.48
CA PHE A 271 -6.65 -19.61 -36.80
C PHE A 271 -6.30 -18.18 -36.39
N LEU A 272 -5.66 -18.07 -35.21
CA LEU A 272 -4.32 -17.49 -35.05
C LEU A 272 -3.88 -17.68 -33.59
N SER A 273 -3.66 -18.94 -33.21
CA SER A 273 -2.92 -19.33 -32.02
C SER A 273 -1.53 -19.77 -32.46
N SER A 274 -0.55 -18.87 -32.40
CA SER A 274 0.88 -19.22 -32.32
C SER A 274 1.80 -18.00 -32.12
N ALA A 275 1.36 -16.77 -32.40
CA ALA A 275 2.25 -15.60 -32.35
C ALA A 275 2.33 -14.89 -30.98
N LEU A 276 1.44 -15.19 -30.03
CA LEU A 276 1.38 -14.47 -28.74
C LEU A 276 2.20 -15.10 -27.62
N LEU A 277 2.76 -16.30 -27.82
CA LEU A 277 3.51 -17.03 -26.79
C LEU A 277 5.02 -16.76 -26.80
N GLN A 278 5.53 -15.99 -27.75
CA GLN A 278 6.98 -15.75 -27.92
C GLN A 278 7.47 -14.36 -27.48
N LEU A 279 6.62 -13.53 -26.88
CA LEU A 279 7.00 -12.15 -26.52
C LEU A 279 7.07 -11.85 -25.00
N ILE A 280 7.06 -12.87 -24.13
CA ILE A 280 7.10 -12.68 -22.65
C ILE A 280 8.41 -13.17 -22.00
N CYS A 281 9.42 -13.58 -22.76
CA CYS A 281 10.75 -13.90 -22.19
C CYS A 281 11.87 -13.24 -22.99
N GLN A 282 12.05 -11.93 -22.80
CA GLN A 282 13.30 -11.26 -23.11
C GLN A 282 13.73 -10.44 -21.90
N THR A 283 14.49 -11.08 -21.00
CA THR A 283 15.36 -10.38 -20.07
C THR A 283 16.51 -9.72 -20.85
N PRO A 284 16.98 -8.52 -20.46
CA PRO A 284 18.14 -7.92 -21.10
C PRO A 284 19.40 -8.74 -20.74
N LYS A 285 20.11 -9.21 -21.77
CA LYS A 285 21.46 -9.78 -21.66
C LYS A 285 22.48 -8.63 -21.59
N PHE A 286 23.23 -8.55 -20.50
CA PHE A 286 24.47 -7.76 -20.44
C PHE A 286 25.67 -8.62 -20.86
N PRO A 287 26.69 -8.08 -21.54
CA PRO A 287 27.87 -8.82 -21.93
C PRO A 287 28.89 -8.82 -20.79
N GLY A 288 29.33 -10.01 -20.36
CA GLY A 288 30.37 -10.16 -19.36
C GLY A 288 30.98 -11.56 -19.42
N ASN A 289 31.98 -11.73 -20.27
CA ASN A 289 32.88 -12.88 -20.22
C ASN A 289 33.79 -12.74 -19.00
N TYR A 290 33.52 -13.50 -17.95
CA TYR A 290 34.52 -13.82 -16.93
C TYR A 290 34.51 -15.33 -16.69
N GLY A 291 35.58 -15.99 -17.14
CA GLY A 291 35.83 -17.39 -16.81
C GLY A 291 36.13 -17.52 -15.33
N PHE A 292 35.34 -18.32 -14.61
CA PHE A 292 35.64 -18.70 -13.25
C PHE A 292 36.01 -20.19 -13.21
N SER A 293 37.25 -20.48 -12.82
CA SER A 293 37.68 -21.83 -12.44
C SER A 293 36.99 -22.21 -11.14
N ILE A 294 36.32 -23.36 -11.12
CA ILE A 294 35.71 -23.91 -9.91
C ILE A 294 36.81 -24.52 -9.06
N THR A 295 37.25 -23.80 -8.02
CA THR A 295 37.93 -24.39 -6.86
C THR A 295 36.89 -24.70 -5.78
N PRO A 296 36.95 -25.87 -5.11
CA PRO A 296 35.97 -26.22 -4.09
C PRO A 296 36.09 -25.28 -2.89
N ILE A 297 35.03 -24.51 -2.62
CA ILE A 297 34.90 -23.70 -1.42
C ILE A 297 34.35 -24.62 -0.33
N ASN A 298 35.12 -24.84 0.74
CA ASN A 298 34.60 -25.45 1.97
C ASN A 298 33.59 -24.48 2.60
N ILE A 299 32.29 -24.76 2.40
CA ILE A 299 31.22 -24.03 3.09
C ILE A 299 31.12 -24.59 4.49
N SER A 300 31.67 -23.88 5.46
CA SER A 300 31.39 -24.12 6.88
C SER A 300 30.06 -23.46 7.22
N ILE A 301 29.01 -24.25 7.38
CA ILE A 301 27.73 -23.77 7.91
C ILE A 301 27.89 -23.60 9.42
N ILE A 302 28.00 -22.35 9.88
CA ILE A 302 27.91 -22.05 11.31
C ILE A 302 26.42 -22.02 11.65
N ILE A 303 25.96 -23.03 12.40
CA ILE A 303 24.62 -23.04 13.00
C ILE A 303 24.72 -22.20 14.28
N VAL A 304 24.10 -21.01 14.27
CA VAL A 304 23.89 -20.18 15.47
C VAL A 304 22.46 -20.43 15.94
N PHE A 305 22.29 -20.89 17.18
CA PHE A 305 20.99 -21.09 17.84
C PHE A 305 20.43 -19.78 18.40
#